data_AF-G9ER83-F1
#
_entry.id   AF-G9ER83-F1
#
_cell.length_a   1.000
_cell.length_b   1.000
_cell.length_c   1.000
_cell.angle_alpha   90.00
_cell.angle_beta   90.00
_cell.angle_gamma   90.00
#
_symmetry.space_group_name_H-M   'P 1'
#
loop_
_entity.id
_entity.type
_entity.pdbx_description
1 polymer ?
#
loop_
_entity_poly.entity_id
_entity_poly.type
_entity_poly.pdbx_seq_one_letter_code
_entity_poly.pdbx_strand_id
1 'polypeptide(L)'
;MAGAIFIISILLAGILADFKEAEKFPAEIRASLENILEEATLFHQKNNEFDLKKIHATISKIVQLFFKGIDHEGNHHDLDPCLNAINQLASSFLEMEQLGMAPNFLVRLKTEQGALRKIILRIYQIQRTQFIPSVHILAESLIGFLTFFLLFLKTEGSPESFILFGFIAYFFLYIGRLIRVLEKPFREGHETMDDVSLFLLREMK
;
A
#
# COMPACT_ATOMS: atom_id res chain seq x y z
N MET A 1 -29.50 -10.89 -12.35
CA MET A 1 -28.09 -11.27 -12.09
C MET A 1 -27.10 -10.38 -12.86
N ALA A 2 -27.29 -10.09 -14.15
CA ALA A 2 -26.36 -9.30 -14.96
C ALA A 2 -25.98 -7.93 -14.37
N GLY A 3 -26.95 -7.14 -13.86
CA GLY A 3 -26.66 -5.83 -13.27
C GLY A 3 -25.79 -5.88 -12.01
N ALA A 4 -25.95 -6.92 -11.18
CA ALA A 4 -25.15 -7.08 -9.97
C ALA A 4 -23.71 -7.49 -10.29
N ILE A 5 -23.55 -8.43 -11.24
CA ILE A 5 -22.23 -8.82 -11.75
C ILE A 5 -21.53 -7.61 -12.35
N PHE A 6 -22.23 -6.76 -13.11
CA PHE A 6 -21.66 -5.54 -13.69
C PHE A 6 -21.14 -4.56 -12.62
N ILE A 7 -21.93 -4.29 -11.56
CA ILE A 7 -21.50 -3.41 -10.46
C ILE A 7 -20.28 -3.98 -9.74
N ILE A 8 -20.31 -5.28 -9.42
CA ILE A 8 -19.19 -5.98 -8.79
C ILE A 8 -17.93 -5.91 -9.65
N SER A 9 -18.04 -6.08 -10.97
CA SER A 9 -16.93 -5.98 -11.90
C SER A 9 -16.31 -4.58 -11.94
N ILE A 10 -17.12 -3.51 -11.91
CA ILE A 10 -16.61 -2.12 -11.85
C ILE A 10 -15.87 -1.87 -10.54
N LEU A 11 -16.45 -2.30 -9.41
CA LEU A 11 -15.83 -2.16 -8.10
C LEU A 11 -14.49 -2.91 -8.04
N LEU A 12 -14.47 -4.16 -8.49
CA LEU A 12 -13.26 -4.99 -8.49
C LEU A 12 -12.19 -4.40 -9.42
N ALA A 13 -12.57 -3.87 -10.58
CA ALA A 13 -11.63 -3.22 -11.49
C ALA A 13 -10.94 -2.00 -10.84
N GLY A 14 -11.69 -1.20 -10.09
CA GLY A 14 -11.15 -0.08 -9.33
C GLY A 14 -10.17 -0.51 -8.23
N ILE A 15 -10.58 -1.49 -7.41
CA ILE A 15 -9.74 -2.03 -6.32
C ILE A 15 -8.47 -2.67 -6.88
N LEU A 16 -8.57 -3.44 -7.98
CA LEU A 16 -7.41 -4.04 -8.64
C LEU A 16 -6.43 -2.99 -9.19
N ALA A 17 -6.92 -1.86 -9.67
CA ALA A 17 -6.06 -0.78 -10.13
C ALA A 17 -5.25 -0.17 -8.98
N ASP A 18 -5.89 0.14 -7.85
CA ASP A 18 -5.20 0.63 -6.65
C ASP A 18 -4.23 -0.43 -6.08
N PHE A 19 -4.61 -1.70 -6.08
CA PHE A 19 -3.74 -2.80 -5.67
C PHE A 19 -2.48 -2.91 -6.57
N LYS A 20 -2.66 -2.89 -7.89
CA LYS A 20 -1.57 -2.91 -8.88
C LYS A 20 -0.64 -1.72 -8.77
N GLU A 21 -1.16 -0.58 -8.35
CA GLU A 21 -0.34 0.59 -8.03
C GLU A 21 0.45 0.35 -6.74
N ALA A 22 -0.22 -0.16 -5.70
CA ALA A 22 0.38 -0.47 -4.41
C ALA A 22 1.56 -1.46 -4.50
N GLU A 23 1.48 -2.46 -5.38
CA GLU A 23 2.55 -3.44 -5.64
C GLU A 23 3.89 -2.78 -6.01
N LYS A 24 3.88 -1.58 -6.58
CA LYS A 24 5.09 -0.89 -7.05
C LYS A 24 5.81 -0.12 -5.94
N PHE A 25 5.07 0.34 -4.93
CA PHE A 25 5.60 1.28 -3.95
C PHE A 25 6.77 0.76 -3.13
N PRO A 26 6.84 -0.51 -2.67
CA PRO A 26 8.00 -0.98 -1.92
C PRO A 26 9.33 -0.84 -2.69
N ALA A 27 9.30 -1.11 -3.99
CA ALA A 27 10.47 -0.96 -4.85
C ALA A 27 10.84 0.51 -5.06
N GLU A 28 9.84 1.38 -5.28
CA GLU A 28 10.07 2.81 -5.45
C GLU A 28 10.61 3.47 -4.16
N ILE A 29 10.06 3.11 -2.99
CA ILE A 29 10.56 3.57 -1.69
C ILE A 29 12.01 3.14 -1.50
N ARG A 30 12.32 1.85 -1.73
CA ARG A 30 13.68 1.33 -1.61
C ARG A 30 14.65 2.10 -2.51
N ALA A 31 14.32 2.24 -3.79
CA ALA A 31 15.16 2.93 -4.76
C ALA A 31 15.43 4.39 -4.33
N SER A 32 14.41 5.13 -3.89
CA SER A 32 14.61 6.50 -3.42
C SER A 32 15.47 6.57 -2.15
N LEU A 33 15.29 5.66 -1.20
CA LEU A 33 16.13 5.61 0.02
C LEU A 33 17.57 5.23 -0.30
N GLU A 34 17.79 4.25 -1.17
CA GLU A 34 19.13 3.84 -1.63
C GLU A 34 19.83 4.96 -2.39
N ASN A 35 19.13 5.65 -3.30
CA ASN A 35 19.68 6.81 -4.03
C ASN A 35 20.15 7.92 -3.07
N ILE A 36 19.36 8.21 -2.04
CA ILE A 36 19.72 9.20 -1.01
C ILE A 36 20.96 8.75 -0.23
N LEU A 37 21.00 7.47 0.15
CA LEU A 37 22.09 6.91 0.94
C LEU A 37 23.40 6.82 0.16
N GLU A 38 23.34 6.42 -1.11
CA GLU A 38 24.49 6.35 -2.00
C GLU A 38 25.11 7.74 -2.18
N GLU A 39 24.31 8.75 -2.51
CA GLU A 39 24.80 10.12 -2.68
C GLU A 39 25.41 10.68 -1.38
N ALA A 40 24.79 10.39 -0.23
CA ALA A 40 25.32 10.76 1.07
C ALA A 40 26.67 10.07 1.39
N THR A 41 26.80 8.80 1.02
CA THR A 41 28.03 8.02 1.20
C THR A 41 29.15 8.55 0.32
N LEU A 42 28.85 8.82 -0.96
CA LEU A 42 29.81 9.43 -1.90
C LEU A 42 30.25 10.82 -1.46
N PHE A 43 29.33 11.60 -0.88
CA PHE A 43 29.66 12.91 -0.32
C PHE A 43 30.56 12.77 0.91
N HIS A 44 30.25 11.87 1.85
CA HIS A 44 31.07 11.62 3.03
C HIS A 44 32.50 11.22 2.68
N GLN A 45 32.70 10.40 1.64
CA GLN A 45 34.04 10.02 1.16
C GLN A 45 34.90 11.23 0.73
N LYS A 46 34.26 12.32 0.29
CA LYS A 46 34.93 13.58 -0.08
C LYS A 46 34.98 14.58 1.07
N ASN A 47 34.05 14.48 2.02
CA ASN A 47 33.91 15.38 3.14
C ASN A 47 33.60 14.61 4.44
N ASN A 48 34.66 14.23 5.16
CA ASN A 48 34.58 13.43 6.37
C ASN A 48 33.86 14.13 7.55
N GLU A 49 33.63 15.44 7.46
CA GLU A 49 32.89 16.20 8.48
C GLU A 49 31.39 15.93 8.43
N PHE A 50 30.87 15.47 7.29
CA PHE A 50 29.45 15.17 7.13
C PHE A 50 29.01 13.96 7.99
N ASP A 51 27.93 14.13 8.77
CA ASP A 51 27.39 13.06 9.62
C ASP A 51 26.57 12.04 8.81
N LEU A 52 27.29 11.09 8.20
CA LEU A 52 26.69 9.95 7.51
C LEU A 52 25.87 9.05 8.46
N LYS A 53 26.19 9.00 9.76
CA LYS A 53 25.43 8.15 10.70
C LYS A 53 24.01 8.67 10.91
N LYS A 54 23.85 10.00 10.95
CA LYS A 54 22.55 10.65 11.08
C LYS A 54 21.61 10.34 9.91
N ILE A 55 22.12 10.31 8.67
CA ILE A 55 21.26 9.98 7.52
C ILE A 55 20.87 8.49 7.53
N HIS A 56 21.80 7.58 7.86
CA HIS A 56 21.48 6.16 8.05
C HIS A 56 20.41 5.95 9.12
N ALA A 57 20.55 6.61 10.26
CA ALA A 57 19.58 6.53 11.35
C ALA A 57 18.21 7.07 10.93
N THR A 58 18.18 8.15 10.14
CA THR A 58 16.94 8.73 9.62
C THR A 58 16.25 7.77 8.63
N ILE A 59 17.00 7.19 7.69
CA ILE A 59 16.48 6.19 6.74
C ILE A 59 15.93 4.96 7.46
N SER A 60 16.70 4.42 8.42
CA SER A 60 16.27 3.27 9.22
C SER A 60 14.98 3.58 9.98
N LYS A 61 14.88 4.78 10.55
CA LYS A 61 13.68 5.28 11.23
C LYS A 61 12.48 5.42 10.28
N ILE A 62 12.68 5.88 9.05
CA ILE A 62 11.61 5.95 8.03
C ILE A 62 11.06 4.55 7.77
N VAL A 63 11.91 3.56 7.53
CA VAL A 63 11.49 2.17 7.29
C VAL A 63 10.75 1.61 8.51
N GLN A 64 11.28 1.79 9.72
CA GLN A 64 10.64 1.34 10.95
C GLN A 64 9.26 1.97 11.18
N LEU A 65 9.15 3.28 11.00
CA LEU A 65 7.87 3.99 11.15
C LEU A 65 6.88 3.68 10.04
N PHE A 66 7.36 3.36 8.83
CA PHE A 66 6.51 2.84 7.77
C PHE A 66 5.86 1.53 8.20
N PHE A 67 6.66 0.53 8.61
CA PHE A 67 6.14 -0.76 9.09
C PHE A 67 5.18 -0.59 10.27
N LYS A 68 5.52 0.28 11.23
CA LYS A 68 4.65 0.59 12.37
C LYS A 68 3.34 1.24 11.92
N GLY A 69 3.36 2.13 10.93
CA GLY A 69 2.14 2.79 10.45
C GLY A 69 1.16 1.86 9.76
N ILE A 70 1.68 0.81 9.11
CA ILE A 70 0.86 -0.21 8.42
C ILE A 70 0.58 -1.46 9.27
N ASP A 71 0.99 -1.47 10.53
CA ASP A 71 0.69 -2.54 11.47
C ASP A 71 -0.71 -2.38 12.10
N HIS A 72 -1.08 -3.33 12.96
CA HIS A 72 -2.37 -3.30 13.65
C HIS A 72 -2.53 -2.14 14.63
N GLU A 73 -1.47 -1.75 15.35
CA GLU A 73 -1.49 -0.61 16.28
C GLU A 73 -1.73 0.71 15.53
N GLY A 74 -1.15 0.84 14.34
CA GLY A 74 -1.38 1.94 13.40
C GLY A 74 -2.70 1.85 12.62
N ASN A 75 -3.56 0.86 12.91
CA ASN A 75 -4.79 0.56 12.17
C ASN A 75 -4.56 0.38 10.66
N HIS A 76 -3.33 0.07 10.26
CA HIS A 76 -2.84 -0.04 8.89
C HIS A 76 -2.72 1.28 8.10
N HIS A 77 -2.89 2.46 8.70
CA HIS A 77 -2.79 3.75 7.98
C HIS A 77 -2.11 4.90 8.76
N ASP A 78 -1.52 4.67 9.94
CA ASP A 78 -0.86 5.73 10.71
C ASP A 78 0.53 6.10 10.13
N LEU A 79 0.53 6.83 9.01
CA LEU A 79 1.75 7.16 8.26
C LEU A 79 2.31 8.56 8.54
N ASP A 80 1.64 9.36 9.38
CA ASP A 80 2.10 10.70 9.77
C ASP A 80 3.50 10.68 10.44
N PRO A 81 3.82 9.72 11.34
CA PRO A 81 5.17 9.60 11.88
C PRO A 81 6.23 9.33 10.81
N CYS A 82 5.92 8.49 9.81
CA CYS A 82 6.80 8.19 8.69
C CYS A 82 7.04 9.44 7.82
N LEU A 83 5.99 10.19 7.50
CA LEU A 83 6.10 11.47 6.77
C LEU A 83 6.97 12.48 7.51
N ASN A 84 6.83 12.57 8.83
CA ASN A 84 7.66 13.44 9.66
C ASN A 84 9.14 13.01 9.65
N ALA A 85 9.43 11.71 9.64
CA ALA A 85 10.80 11.21 9.51
C ALA A 85 11.40 11.51 8.11
N ILE A 86 10.60 11.40 7.04
CA ILE A 86 11.03 11.81 5.69
C ILE A 86 11.40 13.30 5.67
N ASN A 87 10.64 14.15 6.36
CA ASN A 87 10.96 15.58 6.46
C ASN A 87 12.28 15.86 7.19
N GLN A 88 12.69 15.01 8.13
CA GLN A 88 13.95 15.15 8.87
C GLN A 88 15.20 15.02 7.99
N LEU A 89 15.10 14.35 6.82
CA LEU A 89 16.18 14.29 5.82
C LEU A 89 16.65 15.68 5.36
N ALA A 90 15.76 16.68 5.37
CA ALA A 90 16.12 18.05 4.97
C ALA A 90 17.24 18.64 5.84
N SER A 91 17.37 18.22 7.10
CA SER A 91 18.44 18.67 7.98
C SER A 91 19.81 18.16 7.53
N SER A 92 19.90 16.91 7.04
CA SER A 92 21.14 16.36 6.47
C SER A 92 21.46 16.99 5.11
N PHE A 93 20.45 17.33 4.30
CA PHE A 93 20.67 18.02 3.03
C PHE A 93 21.19 19.45 3.23
N LEU A 94 20.71 20.14 4.27
CA LEU A 94 21.22 21.46 4.65
C LEU A 94 22.68 21.39 5.09
N GLU A 95 23.05 20.35 5.85
CA GLU A 95 24.43 20.11 6.26
C GLU A 95 25.34 19.86 5.04
N MET A 96 24.91 19.04 4.08
CA MET A 96 25.62 18.85 2.82
C MET A 96 25.79 20.16 2.03
N GLU A 97 24.77 21.01 2.01
CA GLU A 97 24.82 22.33 1.36
C GLU A 97 25.88 23.23 2.00
N GLN A 98 25.90 23.31 3.34
CA GLN A 98 26.88 24.08 4.11
C GLN A 98 28.31 23.57 3.92
N LEU A 99 28.47 22.26 3.73
CA LEU A 99 29.72 21.58 3.46
C LEU A 99 30.13 21.60 1.97
N GLY A 100 29.40 22.34 1.13
CA GLY A 100 29.79 22.62 -0.25
C GLY A 100 29.33 21.59 -1.28
N MET A 101 28.29 20.80 -1.02
CA MET A 101 27.68 19.95 -2.04
C MET A 101 27.17 20.79 -3.23
N ALA A 102 27.45 20.33 -4.44
CA ALA A 102 27.01 21.05 -5.64
C ALA A 102 25.47 21.08 -5.76
N PRO A 103 24.88 22.20 -6.22
CA PRO A 103 23.41 22.38 -6.22
C PRO A 103 22.63 21.31 -6.98
N ASN A 104 23.20 20.73 -8.04
CA ASN A 104 22.57 19.67 -8.84
C ASN A 104 22.29 18.40 -8.02
N PHE A 105 23.24 17.97 -7.18
CA PHE A 105 23.05 16.81 -6.29
C PHE A 105 22.04 17.13 -5.18
N LEU A 106 22.07 18.35 -4.65
CA LEU A 106 21.09 18.81 -3.65
C LEU A 106 19.65 18.79 -4.20
N VAL A 107 19.46 19.22 -5.45
CA VAL A 107 18.15 19.17 -6.13
C VAL A 107 17.69 17.73 -6.34
N ARG A 108 18.61 16.81 -6.71
CA ARG A 108 18.30 15.38 -6.85
C ARG A 108 17.84 14.79 -5.51
N LEU A 109 18.56 15.04 -4.42
CA LEU A 109 18.18 14.59 -3.07
C LEU A 109 16.80 15.10 -2.62
N LYS A 110 16.52 16.39 -2.86
CA LYS A 110 15.20 16.99 -2.57
C LYS A 110 14.09 16.38 -3.45
N THR A 111 14.41 15.97 -4.67
CA THR A 111 13.47 15.29 -5.58
C THR A 111 13.13 13.89 -5.06
N GLU A 112 14.12 13.12 -4.63
CA GLU A 112 13.91 11.79 -4.01
C GLU A 112 13.08 11.89 -2.72
N GLN A 113 13.38 12.88 -1.87
CA GLN A 113 12.55 13.16 -0.69
C GLN A 113 11.10 13.50 -1.06
N GLY A 114 10.91 14.28 -2.13
CA GLY A 114 9.58 14.59 -2.67
C GLY A 114 8.85 13.37 -3.21
N ALA A 115 9.56 12.45 -3.87
CA ALA A 115 9.03 11.19 -4.36
C ALA A 115 8.56 10.30 -3.19
N LEU A 116 9.39 10.13 -2.15
CA LEU A 116 9.03 9.41 -0.94
C LEU A 116 7.74 9.96 -0.30
N ARG A 117 7.63 11.29 -0.15
CA ARG A 117 6.39 11.90 0.39
C ARG A 117 5.16 11.54 -0.44
N LYS A 118 5.26 11.63 -1.78
CA LYS A 118 4.14 11.32 -2.68
C LYS A 118 3.72 9.87 -2.54
N ILE A 119 4.68 8.95 -2.50
CA ILE A 119 4.41 7.52 -2.35
C ILE A 119 3.73 7.24 -1.00
N ILE A 120 4.28 7.74 0.11
CA ILE A 120 3.68 7.52 1.45
C ILE A 120 2.26 8.13 1.54
N LEU A 121 2.03 9.31 0.96
CA LEU A 121 0.70 9.91 0.90
C LEU A 121 -0.27 9.10 0.03
N ARG A 122 0.21 8.48 -1.06
CA ARG A 122 -0.61 7.61 -1.91
C ARG A 122 -0.98 6.32 -1.18
N ILE A 123 -0.03 5.71 -0.46
CA ILE A 123 -0.30 4.56 0.41
C ILE A 123 -1.34 4.94 1.48
N TYR A 124 -1.15 6.09 2.13
CA TYR A 124 -2.09 6.62 3.12
C TYR A 124 -3.49 6.75 2.55
N GLN A 125 -3.61 7.32 1.35
CA GLN A 125 -4.89 7.44 0.67
C GLN A 125 -5.50 6.06 0.43
N ILE A 126 -4.80 5.13 -0.23
CA ILE A 126 -5.30 3.79 -0.55
C ILE A 126 -5.75 3.03 0.72
N GLN A 127 -4.95 3.07 1.79
CA GLN A 127 -5.27 2.37 3.04
C GLN A 127 -6.44 2.99 3.81
N ARG A 128 -6.64 4.31 3.69
CA ARG A 128 -7.67 5.05 4.44
C ARG A 128 -8.98 5.20 3.68
N THR A 129 -8.93 5.38 2.35
CA THR A 129 -10.13 5.56 1.55
C THR A 129 -10.69 4.22 1.12
N GLN A 130 -11.83 3.82 1.68
CA GLN A 130 -12.65 2.77 1.09
C GLN A 130 -13.30 3.31 -0.19
N PHE A 131 -13.40 2.46 -1.21
CA PHE A 131 -13.93 2.75 -2.53
C PHE A 131 -15.41 3.16 -2.46
N ILE A 132 -15.74 4.45 -2.28
CA ILE A 132 -17.10 5.00 -2.14
C ILE A 132 -18.01 4.13 -1.24
N PRO A 133 -18.16 4.43 0.06
CA PRO A 133 -18.93 3.59 1.00
C PRO A 133 -20.30 3.10 0.48
N SER A 134 -21.01 3.93 -0.30
CA SER A 134 -22.27 3.58 -0.96
C SER A 134 -22.16 2.40 -1.93
N VAL A 135 -21.06 2.29 -2.68
CA VAL A 135 -20.80 1.18 -3.62
C VAL A 135 -20.52 -0.12 -2.87
N HIS A 136 -19.82 -0.06 -1.72
CA HIS A 136 -19.64 -1.23 -0.86
C HIS A 136 -20.97 -1.75 -0.31
N ILE A 137 -21.78 -0.86 0.28
CA ILE A 137 -23.10 -1.23 0.81
C ILE A 137 -23.96 -1.85 -0.31
N LEU A 138 -23.91 -1.27 -1.51
CA LEU A 138 -24.62 -1.81 -2.67
C LEU A 138 -24.08 -3.19 -3.08
N ALA A 139 -22.77 -3.39 -3.18
CA ALA A 139 -22.17 -4.66 -3.57
C ALA A 139 -22.45 -5.76 -2.53
N GLU A 140 -22.29 -5.47 -1.24
CA GLU A 140 -22.55 -6.41 -0.15
C GLU A 140 -24.04 -6.78 -0.07
N SER A 141 -24.94 -5.80 -0.18
CA SER A 141 -26.38 -6.07 -0.20
C SER A 141 -26.78 -6.89 -1.43
N LEU A 142 -26.21 -6.62 -2.60
CA LEU A 142 -26.45 -7.42 -3.81
C LEU A 142 -25.95 -8.86 -3.66
N ILE A 143 -24.75 -9.06 -3.11
CA ILE A 143 -24.21 -10.40 -2.81
C ILE A 143 -25.14 -11.13 -1.83
N GLY A 144 -25.61 -10.44 -0.79
CA GLY A 144 -26.55 -10.98 0.19
C GLY A 144 -27.89 -11.38 -0.44
N PHE A 145 -28.51 -10.47 -1.20
CA PHE A 145 -29.78 -10.75 -1.87
C PHE A 145 -29.68 -11.85 -2.92
N LEU A 146 -28.59 -11.89 -3.71
CA LEU A 146 -28.38 -12.96 -4.69
C LEU A 146 -28.20 -14.31 -4.00
N THR A 147 -27.37 -14.38 -2.96
CA THR A 147 -27.17 -15.61 -2.19
C THR A 147 -28.48 -16.06 -1.53
N PHE A 148 -29.25 -15.13 -0.98
CA PHE A 148 -30.56 -15.40 -0.39
C PHE A 148 -31.57 -15.90 -1.42
N PHE A 149 -31.71 -15.22 -2.57
CA PHE A 149 -32.65 -15.64 -3.61
C PHE A 149 -32.30 -16.98 -4.25
N LEU A 150 -31.00 -17.32 -4.34
CA LEU A 150 -30.56 -18.64 -4.81
C LEU A 150 -31.14 -19.78 -3.94
N LEU A 151 -31.44 -19.53 -2.65
CA LEU A 151 -32.07 -20.53 -1.77
C LEU A 151 -33.55 -20.78 -2.09
N PHE A 152 -34.22 -19.83 -2.75
CA PHE A 152 -35.65 -19.91 -3.08
C PHE A 152 -35.93 -20.21 -4.55
N LEU A 153 -34.89 -20.40 -5.37
CA LEU A 153 -35.09 -20.82 -6.74
C LEU A 153 -35.73 -22.20 -6.76
N LYS A 154 -36.87 -22.33 -7.46
CA LYS A 154 -37.47 -23.64 -7.71
C LYS A 154 -36.54 -24.43 -8.62
N THR A 155 -36.03 -25.53 -8.10
CA THR A 155 -35.23 -26.51 -8.83
C THR A 155 -36.08 -27.75 -9.07
N GLU A 156 -35.76 -28.51 -10.11
CA GLU A 156 -36.39 -29.82 -10.34
C GLU A 156 -35.97 -30.88 -9.29
N GLY A 157 -35.24 -30.48 -8.23
CA GLY A 157 -34.78 -31.38 -7.17
C GLY A 157 -33.62 -32.28 -7.58
N SER A 158 -33.00 -32.04 -8.74
CA SER A 158 -31.89 -32.86 -9.24
C SER A 158 -30.59 -32.57 -8.45
N PRO A 159 -29.74 -33.57 -8.17
CA PRO A 159 -28.44 -33.37 -7.51
C PRO A 159 -27.54 -32.35 -8.23
N GLU A 160 -27.59 -32.30 -9.56
CA GLU A 160 -26.83 -31.37 -10.39
C GLU A 160 -27.21 -29.92 -10.10
N SER A 161 -28.51 -29.67 -9.87
CA SER A 161 -29.02 -28.36 -9.53
C SER A 161 -28.41 -27.87 -8.22
N PHE A 162 -28.39 -28.70 -7.16
CA PHE A 162 -27.82 -28.33 -5.87
C PHE A 162 -26.33 -28.00 -5.94
N ILE A 163 -25.55 -28.75 -6.73
CA ILE A 163 -24.13 -28.48 -6.95
C ILE A 163 -23.94 -27.12 -7.62
N LEU A 164 -24.74 -26.83 -8.66
CA LEU A 164 -24.69 -25.54 -9.36
C LEU A 164 -25.02 -24.37 -8.43
N PHE A 165 -26.05 -24.50 -7.58
CA PHE A 165 -26.38 -23.46 -6.58
C PHE A 165 -25.24 -23.25 -5.59
N GLY A 166 -24.67 -24.33 -5.05
CA GLY A 166 -23.53 -24.25 -4.13
C GLY A 166 -22.33 -23.55 -4.77
N PHE A 167 -22.02 -23.88 -6.03
CA PHE A 167 -20.94 -23.24 -6.77
C PHE A 167 -21.17 -21.74 -6.99
N ILE A 168 -22.38 -21.33 -7.41
CA ILE A 168 -22.71 -19.91 -7.62
C ILE A 168 -22.69 -19.13 -6.29
N ALA A 169 -23.23 -19.70 -5.22
CA ALA A 169 -23.21 -19.09 -3.89
C ALA A 169 -21.76 -18.91 -3.39
N TYR A 170 -20.93 -19.95 -3.53
CA TYR A 170 -19.50 -19.87 -3.23
C TYR A 170 -18.83 -18.72 -4.00
N PHE A 171 -19.09 -18.60 -5.30
CA PHE A 171 -18.49 -17.57 -6.14
C PHE A 171 -18.82 -16.15 -5.64
N PHE A 172 -20.08 -15.85 -5.32
CA PHE A 172 -20.46 -14.54 -4.80
C PHE A 172 -19.87 -14.24 -3.42
N LEU A 173 -19.89 -15.22 -2.51
CA LEU A 173 -19.27 -15.08 -1.19
C LEU A 173 -17.76 -14.85 -1.29
N TYR A 174 -17.09 -15.57 -2.20
CA TYR A 174 -15.67 -15.43 -2.42
C TYR A 174 -15.30 -14.07 -3.01
N ILE A 175 -16.06 -13.55 -3.97
CA ILE A 175 -15.84 -12.20 -4.48
C ILE A 175 -15.97 -11.16 -3.36
N GLY A 176 -16.98 -11.28 -2.50
CA GLY A 176 -17.14 -10.39 -1.34
C GLY A 176 -15.98 -10.49 -0.35
N ARG A 177 -15.32 -11.66 -0.24
CA ARG A 177 -14.08 -11.80 0.53
C ARG A 177 -12.90 -11.14 -0.19
N LEU A 178 -12.76 -11.35 -1.49
CA LEU A 178 -11.65 -10.83 -2.31
C LEU A 178 -11.62 -9.30 -2.31
N ILE A 179 -12.77 -8.66 -2.48
CA ILE A 179 -12.94 -7.20 -2.36
C ILE A 179 -12.33 -6.68 -1.05
N ARG A 180 -12.71 -7.28 0.09
CA ARG A 180 -12.22 -6.90 1.42
C ARG A 180 -10.72 -7.17 1.64
N VAL A 181 -10.15 -8.14 0.95
CA VAL A 181 -8.71 -8.43 1.04
C VAL A 181 -7.93 -7.38 0.26
N LEU A 182 -8.28 -7.19 -1.03
CA LEU A 182 -7.53 -6.33 -1.95
C LEU A 182 -7.62 -4.82 -1.62
N GLU A 183 -8.68 -4.38 -0.95
CA GLU A 183 -8.84 -2.97 -0.53
C GLU A 183 -7.75 -2.46 0.43
N LYS A 184 -7.14 -3.37 1.20
CA LYS A 184 -6.07 -3.00 2.14
C LYS A 184 -4.81 -3.78 1.77
N PRO A 185 -4.04 -3.29 0.78
CA PRO A 185 -2.91 -4.01 0.22
C PRO A 185 -1.74 -4.18 1.18
N PHE A 186 -1.60 -3.31 2.20
CA PHE A 186 -0.50 -3.38 3.16
C PHE A 186 -1.01 -3.81 4.53
N ARG A 187 -0.51 -4.94 5.04
CA ARG A 187 -0.85 -5.46 6.37
C ARG A 187 0.38 -6.06 7.03
N GLU A 188 1.01 -5.29 7.91
CA GLU A 188 2.12 -5.83 8.70
C GLU A 188 1.57 -6.68 9.87
N GLY A 189 2.05 -7.92 10.01
CA GLY A 189 1.65 -8.82 11.10
C GLY A 189 0.33 -9.58 10.90
N HIS A 190 -0.40 -9.30 9.82
CA HIS A 190 -1.59 -10.07 9.40
C HIS A 190 -1.42 -10.49 7.95
N GLU A 191 -0.75 -11.62 7.71
CA GLU A 191 -0.59 -12.14 6.35
C GLU A 191 -1.92 -12.69 5.84
N THR A 192 -2.50 -12.03 4.85
CA THR A 192 -3.37 -12.68 3.88
C THR A 192 -2.54 -13.15 2.69
N MET A 193 -3.07 -14.09 1.90
CA MET A 193 -2.33 -14.65 0.76
C MET A 193 -1.97 -13.60 -0.31
N ASP A 194 -2.70 -12.49 -0.35
CA ASP A 194 -2.66 -11.51 -1.44
C ASP A 194 -2.12 -10.14 -1.00
N ASP A 195 -1.44 -10.03 0.15
CA ASP A 195 -0.88 -8.75 0.59
C ASP A 195 0.33 -8.33 -0.28
N VAL A 196 0.55 -7.03 -0.41
CA VAL A 196 1.72 -6.49 -1.11
C VAL A 196 3.00 -6.88 -0.36
N SER A 197 3.95 -7.46 -1.09
CA SER A 197 5.19 -7.94 -0.50
C SER A 197 6.10 -6.78 -0.08
N LEU A 198 6.52 -6.81 1.19
CA LEU A 198 7.38 -5.80 1.81
C LEU A 198 8.84 -6.23 1.97
N PHE A 199 9.23 -7.35 1.35
CA PHE A 199 10.57 -7.94 1.52
C PHE A 199 11.69 -6.96 1.19
N LEU A 200 11.51 -6.15 0.13
CA LEU A 200 12.49 -5.15 -0.30
C LEU A 200 12.82 -4.14 0.79
N LEU A 201 11.83 -3.76 1.61
CA LEU A 201 12.03 -2.82 2.72
C LEU A 201 12.50 -3.52 4.00
N ARG A 202 12.14 -4.80 4.21
CA ARG A 202 12.67 -5.59 5.35
C ARG A 202 14.17 -5.80 5.25
N GLU A 203 14.70 -5.98 4.04
CA GLU A 203 16.14 -6.12 3.81
C GLU A 203 16.94 -4.86 4.14
N MET A 204 16.29 -3.69 4.22
CA MET A 204 16.93 -2.42 4.61
C MET A 204 16.90 -2.16 6.12
N LYS A 205 16.22 -3.01 6.90
CA LYS A 205 15.95 -2.78 8.32
C LYS A 205 17.17 -3.01 9.21
#